data_AF-A0A8T5U5T2-F1
#
_entry.id   AF-A0A8T5U5T2-F1
#
_cell.length_a   1.000
_cell.length_b   1.000
_cell.length_c   1.000
_cell.angle_alpha   90.00
_cell.angle_beta   90.00
_cell.angle_gamma   90.00
#
_symmetry.space_group_name_H-M   'P 1'
#
loop_
_entity.id
_entity.type
_entity.pdbx_description
1 polymer ?
#
loop_
_entity_poly.entity_id
_entity_poly.type
_entity_poly.pdbx_seq_one_letter_code
_entity_poly.pdbx_strand_id
1 'polypeptide(L)'
;MVNPKIMCRQHLLGEHVEIHMFIGTLNRKKSVKGYLEKGLLEIHNLYTRHEELVEEMKRRGYNHCSEVNEKWKFVEKVGAIDREKNVNELINRCSKCKSILSQSTDYPI
;
A
#
# COMPACT_ATOMS: atom_id res chain seq x y z
N MET A 1 0.52 1.87 -6.59
CA MET A 1 1.29 1.17 -5.55
C MET A 1 1.63 -0.23 -6.06
N VAL A 2 2.42 -1.02 -5.34
CA VAL A 2 2.79 -2.38 -5.79
C VAL A 2 1.57 -3.31 -5.70
N ASN A 3 1.43 -4.27 -6.62
CA ASN A 3 0.31 -5.22 -6.58
C ASN A 3 0.32 -6.03 -5.26
N PRO A 4 -0.77 -6.05 -4.46
CA PRO A 4 -0.81 -6.80 -3.19
C PRO A 4 -0.52 -8.30 -3.36
N LYS A 5 -0.91 -8.90 -4.50
CA LYS A 5 -0.70 -10.33 -4.80
C LYS A 5 0.77 -10.74 -4.76
N ILE A 6 1.69 -9.83 -5.09
CA ILE A 6 3.13 -10.11 -5.10
C ILE A 6 3.82 -9.82 -3.76
N MET A 7 3.09 -9.28 -2.78
CA MET A 7 3.65 -8.96 -1.47
C MET A 7 3.68 -10.18 -0.58
N CYS A 8 4.79 -10.42 0.12
CA CYS A 8 4.80 -11.37 1.23
C CYS A 8 3.93 -10.85 2.39
N ARG A 9 3.56 -11.73 3.34
CA ARG A 9 2.74 -11.37 4.51
C ARG A 9 3.22 -10.11 5.23
N GLN A 10 4.54 -9.98 5.45
CA GLN A 10 5.10 -8.86 6.18
C GLN A 10 4.90 -7.53 5.46
N HIS A 11 5.09 -7.47 4.14
CA HIS A 11 4.90 -6.25 3.38
C HIS A 11 3.41 -5.90 3.20
N LEU A 12 2.56 -6.91 3.00
CA LEU A 12 1.11 -6.70 2.92
C LEU A 12 0.55 -6.09 4.22
N LEU A 13 0.91 -6.67 5.37
CA LEU A 13 0.49 -6.17 6.68
C LEU A 13 1.19 -4.84 7.04
N GLY A 14 2.44 -4.67 6.63
CA GLY A 14 3.21 -3.46 6.87
C GLY A 14 2.57 -2.23 6.21
N GLU A 15 2.28 -2.32 4.90
CA GLU A 15 1.64 -1.23 4.18
C GLU A 15 0.24 -0.93 4.73
N HIS A 16 -0.53 -1.96 5.09
CA HIS A 16 -1.84 -1.80 5.71
C HIS A 16 -1.78 -0.97 7.00
N VAL A 17 -0.80 -1.26 7.86
CA VAL A 17 -0.55 -0.47 9.09
C VAL A 17 -0.11 0.95 8.76
N GLU A 18 0.74 1.14 7.74
CA GLU A 18 1.19 2.47 7.31
C GLU A 18 0.04 3.35 6.84
N ILE A 19 -0.96 2.79 6.14
CA ILE A 19 -2.16 3.54 5.76
C ILE A 19 -2.89 4.06 7.00
N HIS A 20 -3.08 3.24 8.03
CA HIS A 20 -3.68 3.69 9.29
C HIS A 20 -2.84 4.77 9.98
N MET A 21 -1.51 4.65 9.93
CA MET A 21 -0.60 5.67 10.44
C MET A 21 -0.77 7.01 9.69
N PHE A 22 -0.81 7.01 8.35
CA PHE A 22 -0.99 8.23 7.56
C PHE A 22 -2.35 8.87 7.83
N ILE A 23 -3.43 8.09 7.83
CA ILE A 23 -4.78 8.57 8.13
C ILE A 23 -4.84 9.17 9.54
N GLY A 24 -4.27 8.49 10.54
CA GLY A 24 -4.19 9.00 11.90
C GLY A 24 -3.40 10.31 12.01
N THR A 25 -2.30 10.43 11.25
CA THR A 25 -1.45 11.63 11.18
C THR A 25 -2.22 12.81 10.59
N LEU A 26 -2.88 12.59 9.45
CA LEU A 26 -3.66 13.61 8.74
C LEU A 26 -4.90 14.04 9.54
N ASN A 27 -5.61 13.11 10.19
CA ASN A 27 -6.73 13.42 11.08
C ASN A 27 -6.32 14.35 12.24
N ARG A 28 -5.08 14.19 12.73
CA ARG A 28 -4.49 15.07 13.76
C ARG A 28 -3.90 16.36 13.20
N LYS A 29 -4.15 16.66 11.91
CA LYS A 29 -3.62 17.83 11.18
C LYS A 29 -2.09 17.92 11.24
N LYS A 30 -1.40 16.79 11.35
CA LYS A 30 0.06 16.72 11.31
C LYS A 30 0.55 16.62 9.87
N SER A 31 1.73 17.17 9.62
CA SER A 31 2.32 17.22 8.28
C SER A 31 2.84 15.85 7.82
N VAL A 32 2.59 15.54 6.55
CA VAL A 32 3.21 14.43 5.80
C VAL A 32 4.06 14.94 4.64
N LYS A 33 4.42 16.24 4.65
CA LYS A 33 5.11 16.93 3.55
C LYS A 33 6.36 16.19 3.06
N GLY A 34 7.19 15.71 3.97
CA GLY A 34 8.41 14.98 3.61
C GLY A 34 8.16 13.66 2.85
N TYR A 35 7.00 13.03 3.01
CA TYR A 35 6.62 11.86 2.21
C TYR A 35 6.14 12.27 0.82
N LEU A 36 5.38 13.37 0.73
CA LEU A 36 4.90 13.92 -0.54
C LEU A 36 6.06 14.38 -1.42
N GLU A 37 7.02 15.13 -0.86
CA GLU A 37 8.18 15.66 -1.59
C GLU A 37 9.12 14.55 -2.10
N LYS A 38 9.18 13.42 -1.40
CA LYS A 38 9.98 12.26 -1.80
C LYS A 38 9.25 11.31 -2.76
N GLY A 39 8.00 11.62 -3.11
CA GLY A 39 7.18 10.76 -3.97
C GLY A 39 6.82 9.41 -3.32
N LEU A 40 6.60 9.40 -2.01
CA LEU A 40 6.34 8.18 -1.22
C LEU A 40 4.86 8.00 -0.83
N LEU A 41 4.01 8.98 -1.10
CA LEU A 41 2.62 8.99 -0.63
C LEU A 41 1.67 9.61 -1.67
N GLU A 42 0.54 8.94 -1.91
CA GLU A 42 -0.62 9.43 -2.67
C GLU A 42 -1.84 9.44 -1.74
N ILE A 43 -2.20 10.61 -1.19
CA ILE A 43 -3.23 10.71 -0.14
C ILE A 43 -4.60 10.26 -0.66
N HIS A 44 -4.96 10.71 -1.87
CA HIS A 44 -6.23 10.39 -2.52
C HIS A 44 -6.45 8.88 -2.76
N ASN A 45 -5.38 8.08 -2.76
CA ASN A 45 -5.46 6.64 -2.96
C ASN A 45 -5.52 5.84 -1.66
N LEU A 46 -5.38 6.47 -0.47
CA LEU A 46 -5.29 5.75 0.81
C LEU A 46 -6.51 4.85 1.07
N TYR A 47 -7.72 5.32 0.78
CA TYR A 47 -8.94 4.52 0.95
C TYR A 47 -8.95 3.31 0.00
N THR A 48 -8.87 3.55 -1.30
CA THR A 48 -8.91 2.48 -2.31
C THR A 48 -7.77 1.49 -2.10
N ARG A 49 -6.59 1.97 -1.71
CA ARG A 49 -5.46 1.11 -1.39
C ARG A 49 -5.73 0.23 -0.18
N HIS A 50 -6.31 0.79 0.89
CA HIS A 50 -6.69 -0.01 2.05
C HIS A 50 -7.58 -1.18 1.61
N GLU A 51 -8.59 -0.91 0.80
CA GLU A 51 -9.50 -1.95 0.28
C GLU A 51 -8.76 -3.00 -0.56
N GLU A 52 -7.85 -2.59 -1.46
CA GLU A 52 -7.02 -3.53 -2.23
C GLU A 52 -6.20 -4.48 -1.34
N LEU A 53 -5.63 -3.95 -0.25
CA LEU A 53 -4.89 -4.74 0.72
C LEU A 53 -5.82 -5.67 1.51
N VAL A 54 -6.98 -5.18 1.94
CA VAL A 54 -7.99 -5.96 2.67
C VAL A 54 -8.52 -7.11 1.82
N GLU A 55 -8.80 -6.88 0.54
CA GLU A 55 -9.25 -7.94 -0.37
C GLU A 55 -8.17 -9.02 -0.52
N GLU A 56 -6.90 -8.63 -0.62
CA GLU A 56 -5.79 -9.59 -0.65
C GLU A 56 -5.60 -10.32 0.70
N MET A 57 -5.83 -9.64 1.82
CA MET A 57 -5.80 -10.26 3.15
C MET A 57 -6.91 -11.29 3.32
N LYS A 58 -8.15 -10.95 2.94
CA LYS A 58 -9.31 -11.86 2.95
C LYS A 58 -9.05 -13.07 2.06
N ARG A 59 -8.52 -12.86 0.85
CA ARG A 59 -8.13 -13.92 -0.08
C ARG A 59 -7.11 -14.90 0.54
N ARG A 60 -6.22 -14.42 1.41
CA ARG A 60 -5.24 -15.23 2.16
C ARG A 60 -5.77 -15.80 3.48
N GLY A 61 -7.05 -15.59 3.80
CA GLY A 61 -7.69 -16.09 5.03
C GLY A 61 -7.34 -15.29 6.28
N TYR A 62 -6.98 -14.01 6.17
CA TYR A 62 -6.70 -13.16 7.33
C TYR A 62 -7.99 -12.56 7.88
N ASN A 63 -8.07 -12.46 9.21
CA ASN A 63 -9.15 -11.75 9.90
C ASN A 63 -8.79 -10.28 10.02
N HIS A 64 -9.31 -9.45 9.11
CA HIS A 64 -9.19 -7.99 9.20
C HIS A 64 -10.39 -7.41 9.97
N CYS A 65 -10.13 -6.46 10.86
CA CYS A 65 -11.13 -5.86 11.76
C CYS A 65 -10.89 -4.35 11.98
N SER A 66 -10.25 -3.67 11.02
CA SER A 66 -9.83 -2.28 11.17
C SER A 66 -10.17 -1.47 9.93
N GLU A 67 -11.44 -1.13 9.76
CA GLU A 67 -11.91 -0.36 8.61
C GLU A 67 -11.41 1.08 8.62
N VAL A 68 -11.27 1.65 7.42
CA VAL A 68 -10.99 3.07 7.23
C VAL A 68 -12.30 3.83 6.99
N ASN A 69 -12.41 5.03 7.56
CA ASN A 69 -13.61 5.86 7.38
C ASN A 69 -13.81 6.27 5.90
N GLU A 70 -15.02 6.11 5.39
CA GLU A 70 -15.36 6.39 3.99
C GLU A 70 -15.12 7.84 3.52
N LYS A 71 -14.99 8.81 4.44
CA LYS A 71 -14.61 10.19 4.08
C LYS A 71 -13.33 10.26 3.25
N TRP A 72 -12.45 9.26 3.38
CA TRP A 72 -11.21 9.15 2.63
C TRP A 72 -11.41 8.81 1.14
N LYS A 73 -12.62 8.43 0.72
CA LYS A 73 -12.99 8.21 -0.69
C LYS A 73 -12.94 9.50 -1.51
N PHE A 74 -13.18 10.66 -0.89
CA PHE A 74 -13.42 11.93 -1.58
C PHE A 74 -12.31 12.96 -1.34
N VAL A 75 -11.07 12.50 -1.15
CA VAL A 75 -9.93 13.38 -0.87
C VAL A 75 -9.32 13.90 -2.16
N GLU A 76 -8.92 15.18 -2.15
CA GLU A 76 -8.25 15.82 -3.28
C GLU A 76 -6.97 15.09 -3.70
N LYS A 77 -6.67 15.15 -4.99
CA LYS A 77 -5.50 14.52 -5.58
C LYS A 77 -4.21 15.20 -5.09
N VAL A 78 -3.61 14.60 -4.07
CA VAL A 78 -2.34 15.04 -3.48
C VAL A 78 -1.31 13.91 -3.50
N GLY A 79 -0.10 14.24 -3.94
CA GLY A 79 1.03 13.33 -4.04
C GLY A 79 1.06 12.51 -5.33
N ALA A 80 2.19 11.85 -5.56
CA ALA A 80 2.44 10.95 -6.68
C ALA A 80 3.51 9.94 -6.27
N ILE A 81 3.41 8.71 -6.76
CA ILE A 81 4.45 7.69 -6.59
C ILE A 81 4.88 7.11 -7.94
N ASP A 82 6.10 6.59 -7.97
CA ASP A 82 6.60 5.77 -9.07
C ASP A 82 6.35 4.28 -8.77
N ARG A 83 5.40 3.69 -9.49
CA ARG A 83 4.98 2.30 -9.24
C ARG A 83 6.05 1.30 -9.66
N GLU A 84 6.73 1.53 -10.77
CA GLU A 84 7.77 0.64 -11.28
C GLU A 84 8.98 0.65 -10.35
N LYS A 85 9.40 1.84 -9.92
CA LYS A 85 10.45 1.99 -8.91
C LYS A 85 10.11 1.27 -7.61
N ASN A 86 8.85 1.39 -7.14
CA ASN A 86 8.43 0.72 -5.91
C ASN A 86 8.44 -0.81 -6.03
N VAL A 87 8.05 -1.37 -7.19
CA VAL A 87 8.15 -2.82 -7.45
C VAL A 87 9.62 -3.25 -7.40
N ASN A 88 10.50 -2.54 -8.11
CA ASN A 88 11.92 -2.83 -8.16
C ASN A 88 12.57 -2.77 -6.76
N GLU A 89 12.26 -1.74 -5.97
CA GLU A 89 12.75 -1.63 -4.60
C GLU A 89 12.29 -2.81 -3.73
N LEU A 90 11.01 -3.20 -3.81
CA LEU A 90 10.45 -4.30 -3.04
C LEU A 90 11.18 -5.63 -3.33
N ILE A 91 11.35 -5.97 -4.61
CA ILE A 91 11.95 -7.26 -5.00
C ILE A 91 13.46 -7.29 -4.78
N ASN A 92 14.13 -6.13 -4.84
CA ASN A 92 15.55 -6.03 -4.52
C ASN A 92 15.81 -6.17 -3.02
N ARG A 93 14.87 -5.74 -2.17
CA ARG A 93 15.00 -5.80 -0.70
C ARG A 93 14.40 -7.07 -0.09
N CYS A 94 13.49 -7.76 -0.80
CA CYS A 94 12.79 -8.92 -0.25
C CYS A 94 12.78 -10.11 -1.22
N SER A 95 13.58 -11.13 -0.90
CA SER A 95 13.63 -12.40 -1.64
C SER A 95 12.28 -13.13 -1.71
N LYS A 96 11.45 -13.02 -0.66
CA LYS A 96 10.09 -13.61 -0.66
C LYS A 96 9.18 -12.94 -1.69
N CYS A 97 9.11 -11.61 -1.70
CA CYS A 97 8.32 -10.88 -2.70
C CYS A 97 8.83 -11.13 -4.11
N LYS A 98 10.16 -11.18 -4.30
CA LYS A 98 10.79 -11.53 -5.57
C LYS A 98 10.35 -12.93 -6.04
N SER A 99 10.39 -13.92 -5.15
CA SER A 99 9.98 -15.30 -5.45
C SER A 99 8.50 -15.42 -5.81
N ILE A 100 7.61 -14.66 -5.13
CA ILE A 100 6.19 -14.62 -5.47
C ILE A 100 5.97 -14.00 -6.85
N LEU A 101 6.67 -12.88 -7.15
CA LEU A 101 6.60 -12.24 -8.46
C LEU A 101 6.99 -13.22 -9.58
N SER A 102 8.10 -13.94 -9.43
CA SER A 102 8.56 -14.92 -10.44
C SER A 102 7.63 -16.11 -10.66
N GLN A 103 6.72 -16.38 -9.73
CA GLN A 103 5.72 -17.46 -9.84
C GLN A 103 4.34 -16.96 -10.28
N SER A 104 4.16 -15.64 -10.40
CA SER A 104 2.88 -15.04 -10.74
C SER A 104 2.65 -15.08 -12.25
N THR A 105 1.67 -15.85 -12.70
CA THR A 105 1.23 -15.89 -14.12
C THR A 105 0.68 -14.55 -14.61
N ASP A 106 0.29 -13.66 -13.69
CA ASP A 106 -0.24 -12.32 -13.99
C ASP A 106 0.85 -11.28 -14.35
N TYR A 107 2.14 -11.63 -14.24
CA TYR A 107 3.28 -10.74 -14.53
C TYR A 107 4.43 -11.50 -15.23
N PRO A 108 4.43 -11.61 -16.57
CA PRO A 108 5.58 -12.17 -17.27
C PRO A 108 6.79 -11.25 -17.08
N ILE A 109 7.90 -11.81 -16.59
CA ILE A 109 9.21 -11.16 -16.53
C ILE A 109 9.85 -11.23 -17.92
#